data_AF-A0A7X6HTB9-F1
#
_entry.id   AF-A0A7X6HTB9-F1
#
_cell.length_a   1.000
_cell.length_b   1.000
_cell.length_c   1.000
_cell.angle_alpha   90.00
_cell.angle_beta   90.00
_cell.angle_gamma   90.00
#
_symmetry.space_group_name_H-M   'P 1'
#
loop_
_entity.id
_entity.type
_entity.pdbx_description
1 polymer ?
#
loop_
_entity_poly.entity_id
_entity_poly.type
_entity_poly.pdbx_seq_one_letter_code
_entity_poly.pdbx_strand_id
1 'polypeptide(L)' 'MPFQKNNQFGAKKILQENLDEQPICFKGRKGQKEAIKAVPNWQEQLRTFVDDLIAQQKNSNE' A
#
# COMPACT_ATOMS: atom_id res chain seq x y z
N MET A 1 -30.86 -10.02 -5.68
CA MET A 1 -31.32 -8.74 -5.11
C MET A 1 -30.82 -7.62 -6.00
N PRO A 2 -31.63 -6.61 -6.36
CA PRO A 2 -31.19 -5.50 -7.19
C PRO A 2 -30.21 -4.60 -6.44
N PHE A 3 -29.14 -4.18 -7.10
CA PHE A 3 -28.14 -3.27 -6.54
C PHE A 3 -28.75 -1.88 -6.31
N GLN A 4 -28.70 -1.39 -5.06
CA GLN A 4 -29.15 -0.05 -4.69
C GLN A 4 -27.95 0.90 -4.64
N LYS A 5 -27.85 1.79 -5.63
CA LYS A 5 -26.87 2.89 -5.66
C LYS A 5 -27.21 3.85 -4.52
N ASN A 6 -26.29 4.06 -3.56
CA ASN A 6 -26.43 4.84 -2.30
C ASN A 6 -26.95 4.09 -1.06
N ASN A 7 -26.65 2.80 -0.87
CA ASN A 7 -26.90 2.16 0.42
C ASN A 7 -26.04 2.80 1.53
N GLN A 8 -26.67 3.30 2.61
CA GLN A 8 -26.01 3.94 3.76
C GLN A 8 -25.02 3.00 4.49
N PHE A 9 -25.20 1.69 4.33
CA PHE A 9 -24.29 0.65 4.82
C PHE A 9 -23.22 0.27 3.78
N GLY A 10 -22.76 1.25 2.99
CA GLY A 10 -21.61 1.06 2.11
C GLY A 10 -20.42 0.48 2.88
N ALA A 11 -19.64 -0.39 2.25
CA ALA A 11 -18.46 -0.99 2.87
C ALA A 11 -17.59 0.09 3.49
N LYS A 12 -17.44 0.06 4.83
CA LYS A 12 -16.55 0.98 5.54
C LYS A 12 -15.13 0.77 5.02
N LYS A 13 -14.42 1.85 4.71
CA LYS A 13 -13.00 1.78 4.35
C LYS A 13 -12.26 1.07 5.50
N ILE A 14 -11.67 -0.09 5.20
CA ILE A 14 -10.92 -0.90 6.17
C ILE A 14 -9.54 -0.29 6.43
N LEU A 15 -9.01 0.52 5.50
CA LEU A 15 -7.73 1.20 5.65
C LEU A 15 -7.86 2.49 6.48
N GLN A 16 -6.94 2.65 7.43
CA GLN A 16 -6.85 3.82 8.33
C GLN A 16 -6.40 5.09 7.60
N GLU A 17 -5.62 4.98 6.53
CA GLU A 17 -5.06 6.12 5.81
C GLU A 17 -5.52 6.20 4.35
N ASN A 18 -5.65 7.42 3.83
CA ASN A 18 -5.89 7.63 2.41
C ASN A 18 -4.61 7.28 1.66
N LEU A 19 -4.66 6.11 1.01
CA LEU A 19 -3.64 5.72 0.03
C LEU A 19 -3.56 6.78 -1.07
N ASP A 20 -2.35 7.00 -1.56
CA ASP A 20 -2.11 7.88 -2.68
C ASP A 20 -2.92 7.42 -3.91
N GLU A 21 -3.43 8.38 -4.70
CA GLU A 21 -4.20 8.09 -5.90
C GLU A 21 -3.31 7.49 -7.00
N GLN A 22 -2.00 7.72 -6.94
CA GLN A 22 -1.04 7.21 -7.91
C GLN A 22 -0.33 5.94 -7.41
N PRO A 23 -0.33 4.85 -8.20
CA PRO A 23 0.36 3.63 -7.81
C PRO A 23 1.88 3.77 -7.91
N ILE A 24 2.59 3.33 -6.87
CA ILE A 24 4.06 3.19 -6.90
C ILE A 24 4.43 1.95 -7.72
N CYS A 25 4.86 2.18 -8.96
CA CYS A 25 5.25 1.11 -9.89
C CYS A 25 6.76 0.82 -9.81
N PHE A 26 7.16 -0.22 -9.09
CA PHE A 26 8.55 -0.68 -9.03
C PHE A 26 8.85 -1.82 -10.02
N LYS A 27 10.00 -1.73 -10.71
CA LYS A 27 10.54 -2.85 -11.49
C LYS A 27 11.45 -3.70 -10.60
N GLY A 28 10.87 -4.76 -10.04
CA GLY A 28 11.62 -5.76 -9.28
C GLY A 28 12.56 -6.61 -10.13
N ARG A 29 13.51 -7.27 -9.48
CA ARG A 29 14.32 -8.35 -10.06
C ARG A 29 13.44 -9.56 -10.37
N LYS A 30 13.92 -10.45 -11.25
CA LYS A 30 13.21 -11.68 -11.64
C LYS A 30 12.80 -12.47 -10.37
N GLY A 31 11.52 -12.80 -10.24
CA GLY A 31 10.96 -13.56 -9.11
C GLY A 31 10.58 -12.75 -7.86
N GLN A 32 11.02 -11.48 -7.71
CA GLN A 32 10.69 -10.68 -6.52
C GLN A 32 9.19 -10.42 -6.40
N LYS A 33 8.48 -10.20 -7.51
CA LYS A 33 7.03 -9.97 -7.49
C LYS A 33 6.25 -11.15 -6.91
N GLU A 34 6.66 -12.37 -7.24
CA GLU A 34 6.01 -13.59 -6.76
C GLU A 34 6.37 -13.86 -5.31
N ALA A 35 7.64 -13.64 -4.94
CA ALA A 35 8.10 -13.75 -3.55
C ALA A 35 7.37 -12.76 -2.62
N ILE A 36 7.23 -11.48 -3.02
CA ILE A 36 6.52 -10.47 -2.23
C ILE A 36 5.04 -10.85 -2.06
N LYS A 37 4.39 -11.33 -3.13
CA LYS A 37 2.99 -11.77 -3.05
C LYS A 37 2.76 -12.96 -2.11
N ALA A 38 3.77 -13.78 -1.88
CA ALA A 38 3.69 -14.91 -0.96
C ALA A 38 3.77 -14.49 0.52
N VAL A 39 4.23 -13.26 0.80
CA VAL A 39 4.34 -12.73 2.17
C VAL A 39 2.98 -12.19 2.63
N PRO A 40 2.47 -12.57 3.81
CA PRO A 40 1.24 -12.02 4.34
C PRO A 40 1.41 -10.53 4.68
N ASN A 41 0.39 -9.72 4.38
CA ASN A 41 0.41 -8.27 4.61
C ASN A 41 1.59 -7.52 3.96
N TRP A 42 2.12 -8.06 2.85
CA TRP A 42 3.28 -7.51 2.15
C TRP A 42 3.13 -6.03 1.75
N GLN A 43 1.90 -5.57 1.49
CA GLN A 43 1.64 -4.18 1.12
C GLN A 43 1.90 -3.22 2.29
N GLU A 44 1.45 -3.56 3.50
CA GLU A 44 1.71 -2.76 4.70
C GLU A 44 3.21 -2.74 5.04
N GLN A 45 3.86 -3.91 4.97
CA GLN A 45 5.30 -4.01 5.21
C GLN A 45 6.13 -3.17 4.24
N LEU A 46 5.74 -3.14 2.96
CA LEU A 46 6.39 -2.28 1.97
C LEU A 46 6.15 -0.80 2.26
N ARG A 47 4.96 -0.41 2.73
CA ARG A 47 4.69 0.98 3.10
C ARG A 47 5.59 1.42 4.25
N THR A 48 5.62 0.67 5.34
CA THR A 48 6.51 0.96 6.48
C THR A 48 7.97 1.04 6.04
N PHE A 49 8.42 0.12 5.19
CA PHE A 49 9.79 0.15 4.68
C PHE A 49 10.10 1.40 3.85
N VAL A 50 9.15 1.83 3.02
CA VAL A 50 9.28 3.06 2.23
C VAL A 50 9.30 4.29 3.16
N ASP A 51 8.46 4.33 4.19
CA ASP A 51 8.44 5.41 5.18
C ASP A 51 9.79 5.51 5.91
N ASP A 52 10.34 4.38 6.36
CA ASP A 52 11.66 4.30 7.00
C ASP A 52 12.78 4.78 6.05
N LEU A 53 12.69 4.42 4.76
CA LEU A 53 13.67 4.84 3.75
C LEU A 53 13.62 6.35 3.50
N ILE A 54 12.42 6.93 3.43
CA ILE A 54 12.22 8.38 3.31
C ILE A 54 12.73 9.10 4.57
N ALA A 55 12.50 8.55 5.76
CA ALA A 55 12.99 9.10 7.01
C ALA A 55 14.53 9.12 7.06
N GLN A 56 15.18 8.04 6.63
CA GLN A 56 16.65 7.97 6.52
C GLN A 56 17.23 9.00 5.55
N GLN A 57 16.57 9.21 4.40
CA GLN A 57 16.97 10.24 3.44
C GLN A 57 16.89 11.65 4.04
N LYS A 58 15.83 11.95 4.80
CA LYS A 58 15.69 13.25 5.48
C LYS A 58 16.80 13.48 6.51
N ASN A 59 17.07 12.48 7.33
CA ASN A 59 18.10 12.56 8.39
C ASN A 59 19.54 12.66 7.86
N SER A 60 19.79 12.32 6.58
CA SER A 60 21.13 12.40 5.98
C SER A 60 21.42 13.76 5.32
N ASN A 61 20.42 14.65 5.23
CA ASN A 61 20.53 15.97 4.61
C ASN A 61 20.52 17.13 5.64
N GLU A 62 20.59 16.83 6.94
CA GLU A 62 20.85 17.78 8.04
C GLU A 62 22.30 17.66 8.54
#